data_AF-A0A1V1I2U0-F1
#
_entry.id   AF-A0A1V1I2U0-F1
#
_cell.length_a   1.000
_cell.length_b   1.000
_cell.length_c   1.000
_cell.angle_alpha   90.00
_cell.angle_beta   90.00
_cell.angle_gamma   90.00
#
_symmetry.space_group_name_H-M   'P 1'
#
loop_
_entity.id
_entity.type
_entity.pdbx_description
1 polymer ?
#
loop_
_entity_poly.entity_id
_entity_poly.type
_entity_poly.pdbx_seq_one_letter_code
_entity_poly.pdbx_strand_id
1 'polypeptide(L)'
;MYVDLEVMDRFEELECIISNASSIPFSHKSGIDKDEVLELINNIKASLPEELKQASWVNKERHKIINDSKQEALEIVEQAKKEAERIKEEYENNIEELKKNSQEILDAYLEASEPVVKAEEKANEMISRAEIVAKEIKLGSIEYAEDVLTTVEHNLKSILQEIERNRIELNPGK
;
A
#
# COMPACT_ATOMS: atom_id res chain seq x y z
N MET A 1 -24.27 65.45 1.14
CA MET A 1 -23.86 66.21 2.35
C MET A 1 -25.00 67.16 2.78
N TYR A 2 -26.20 66.61 2.95
CA TYR A 2 -27.41 67.34 3.40
C TYR A 2 -28.20 66.44 4.37
N VAL A 3 -28.23 65.13 4.08
CA VAL A 3 -28.82 64.09 4.94
C VAL A 3 -28.13 63.97 6.31
N ASP A 4 -26.85 64.34 6.41
CA ASP A 4 -26.08 64.30 7.66
C ASP A 4 -26.51 65.39 8.66
N LEU A 5 -27.09 66.50 8.18
CA LEU A 5 -27.55 67.60 9.03
C LEU A 5 -28.92 67.29 9.65
N GLU A 6 -29.88 66.78 8.87
CA GLU A 6 -31.26 66.55 9.34
C GLU A 6 -31.36 65.44 10.40
N VAL A 7 -30.57 64.37 10.27
CA VAL A 7 -30.54 63.29 11.29
C VAL A 7 -29.89 63.79 12.57
N MET A 8 -28.83 64.59 12.47
CA MET A 8 -28.13 65.16 13.63
C MET A 8 -29.01 66.16 14.37
N ASP A 9 -29.76 67.00 13.66
CA ASP A 9 -30.73 67.93 14.26
C ASP A 9 -31.79 67.17 15.10
N ARG A 10 -32.23 65.99 14.65
CA ARG A 10 -33.18 65.15 15.40
C ARG A 10 -32.56 64.46 16.61
N PHE A 11 -31.27 64.15 16.57
CA PHE A 11 -30.53 63.69 17.75
C PHE A 11 -30.36 64.82 18.77
N GLU A 12 -30.07 66.04 18.33
CA GLU A 12 -30.01 67.21 19.21
C GLU A 12 -31.38 67.51 19.87
N GLU A 13 -32.48 67.36 19.12
CA GLU A 13 -33.84 67.46 19.66
C GLU A 13 -34.11 66.40 20.74
N LEU A 14 -33.66 65.16 20.52
CA LEU A 14 -33.79 64.07 21.50
C LEU A 14 -32.95 64.36 22.75
N GLU A 15 -31.72 64.85 22.60
CA GLU A 15 -30.85 65.26 23.70
C GLU A 15 -31.46 66.41 24.50
N CYS A 16 -32.14 67.35 23.84
CA CYS A 16 -32.83 68.46 24.48
C CYS A 16 -34.02 67.97 25.33
N ILE A 17 -34.85 67.05 24.80
CA ILE A 17 -35.97 66.44 25.55
C ILE A 17 -35.45 65.69 26.79
N ILE A 18 -34.37 64.92 26.65
CA ILE A 18 -33.78 64.17 27.76
C ILE A 18 -33.19 65.12 28.81
N SER A 19 -32.51 66.19 28.37
CA SER A 19 -31.88 67.17 29.25
C SER A 19 -32.88 68.04 30.01
N ASN A 20 -34.02 68.36 29.39
CA ASN A 20 -35.10 69.15 29.98
C ASN A 20 -36.17 68.32 30.70
N ALA A 21 -35.99 67.00 30.75
CA ALA A 21 -36.93 66.09 31.38
C ALA A 21 -37.10 66.39 32.88
N SER A 22 -38.35 66.35 33.34
CA SER A 22 -38.67 66.71 34.74
C SER A 22 -38.09 65.67 35.70
N SER A 23 -37.23 66.08 36.63
CA SER A 23 -36.67 65.15 37.63
C SER A 23 -37.75 64.74 38.65
N ILE A 24 -37.91 63.43 38.86
CA ILE A 24 -38.88 62.91 39.83
C ILE A 24 -38.25 62.96 41.23
N PRO A 25 -38.85 63.64 42.23
CA PRO A 25 -38.29 63.75 43.57
C PRO A 25 -37.99 62.39 44.20
N PHE A 26 -36.82 62.27 44.85
CA PHE A 26 -36.31 61.04 45.47
C PHE A 26 -36.04 59.86 44.51
N SER A 27 -36.00 60.10 43.19
CA SER A 27 -35.68 59.10 42.17
C SER A 27 -34.57 59.62 41.24
N HIS A 28 -33.67 58.74 40.79
CA HIS A 28 -32.70 59.05 39.74
C HIS A 28 -33.31 59.00 38.32
N LYS A 29 -34.64 59.02 38.22
CA LYS A 29 -35.37 58.93 36.95
C LYS A 29 -35.95 60.29 36.59
N SER A 30 -35.89 60.60 35.30
CA SER A 30 -36.56 61.75 34.72
C SER A 30 -37.90 61.32 34.13
N GLY A 31 -38.95 62.12 34.37
CA GLY A 31 -40.26 61.99 33.76
C GLY A 31 -40.19 62.51 32.33
N ILE A 32 -40.33 61.60 31.39
CA ILE A 32 -40.28 61.85 29.95
C ILE A 32 -41.56 61.32 29.33
N ASP A 33 -42.13 62.06 28.38
CA ASP A 33 -43.24 61.57 27.59
C ASP A 33 -42.74 60.45 26.67
N LYS A 34 -43.22 59.24 26.95
CA LYS A 34 -42.82 58.03 26.22
C LYS A 34 -43.26 58.10 24.76
N ASP A 35 -44.44 58.65 24.48
CA ASP A 35 -45.01 58.64 23.14
C ASP A 35 -44.29 59.66 22.26
N GLU A 36 -43.97 60.84 22.80
CA GLU A 36 -43.15 61.86 22.15
C GLU A 36 -41.74 61.34 21.78
N VAL A 37 -41.06 60.67 22.72
CA VAL A 37 -39.73 60.10 22.46
C VAL A 37 -39.78 58.95 21.47
N LEU A 38 -40.80 58.09 21.52
CA LEU A 38 -40.96 57.01 20.55
C LEU A 38 -41.23 57.55 19.14
N GLU A 39 -42.01 58.63 19.02
CA GLU A 39 -42.26 59.30 17.75
C GLU A 39 -40.97 59.91 17.19
N LEU A 40 -40.19 60.62 18.01
CA LEU A 40 -38.90 61.18 17.59
C LEU A 40 -37.92 60.09 17.18
N ILE A 41 -37.84 58.97 17.91
CA ILE A 41 -37.02 57.82 17.53
C ILE A 41 -37.47 57.22 16.19
N ASN A 42 -38.78 57.15 15.93
CA ASN A 42 -39.29 56.67 14.64
C ASN A 42 -38.96 57.64 13.50
N ASN A 43 -39.01 58.95 13.75
CA ASN A 43 -38.62 59.99 12.80
C ASN A 43 -37.11 59.96 12.50
N ILE A 44 -36.26 59.74 13.50
CA ILE A 44 -34.82 59.50 13.33
C ILE A 44 -34.58 58.26 12.45
N LYS A 45 -35.27 57.14 12.74
CA LYS A 45 -35.16 55.92 11.93
C LYS A 45 -35.64 56.10 10.49
N ALA A 46 -36.64 56.95 10.27
CA ALA A 46 -37.18 57.27 8.95
C ALA A 46 -36.26 58.20 8.15
N SER A 47 -35.58 59.13 8.82
CA SER A 47 -34.62 60.07 8.23
C SER A 47 -33.24 59.47 7.95
N LEU A 48 -32.94 58.28 8.49
CA LEU A 48 -31.72 57.57 8.14
C LEU A 48 -31.62 57.35 6.62
N PRO A 49 -30.52 57.80 5.98
CA PRO A 49 -30.32 57.66 4.54
C PRO A 49 -30.45 56.20 4.10
N GLU A 50 -31.05 56.02 2.93
CA GLU A 50 -31.16 54.71 2.29
C GLU A 50 -29.76 54.11 2.04
N GLU A 51 -28.77 54.96 1.77
CA GLU A 51 -27.37 54.59 1.59
C GLU A 51 -26.76 53.93 2.84
N LEU A 52 -27.12 54.37 4.05
CA LEU A 52 -26.60 53.80 5.30
C LEU A 52 -27.23 52.41 5.56
N LYS A 53 -28.53 52.26 5.29
CA LYS A 53 -29.23 50.96 5.39
C LYS A 53 -28.63 49.96 4.41
N GLN A 54 -28.39 50.38 3.17
CA GLN A 54 -27.72 49.59 2.15
C GLN A 54 -26.29 49.21 2.57
N ALA A 55 -25.50 50.13 3.09
CA ALA A 55 -24.14 49.84 3.56
C ALA A 55 -24.11 48.79 4.68
N SER A 56 -25.03 48.87 5.65
CA SER A 56 -25.18 47.87 6.70
C SER A 56 -25.57 46.50 6.14
N TRP A 57 -26.50 46.46 5.18
CA TRP A 57 -26.90 45.21 4.51
C TRP A 57 -25.75 44.60 3.70
N VAL A 58 -25.03 45.40 2.92
CA VAL A 58 -23.85 44.96 2.14
C VAL A 58 -22.79 44.38 3.07
N ASN A 59 -22.55 44.99 4.23
CA ASN A 59 -21.56 44.47 5.17
C ASN A 59 -22.00 43.12 5.79
N LYS A 60 -23.29 43.00 6.13
CA LYS A 60 -23.86 41.74 6.61
C LYS A 60 -23.77 40.63 5.56
N GLU A 61 -24.11 40.93 4.31
CA GLU A 61 -24.05 39.97 3.22
C GLU A 61 -22.60 39.57 2.90
N ARG A 62 -21.68 40.54 2.92
CA ARG A 62 -20.23 40.28 2.79
C ARG A 62 -19.74 39.34 3.89
N HIS A 63 -20.13 39.58 5.15
CA HIS A 63 -19.75 38.72 6.27
C HIS A 63 -20.27 37.29 6.09
N LYS A 64 -21.52 37.15 5.64
CA LYS A 64 -22.13 35.86 5.34
C LYS A 64 -21.35 35.12 4.23
N ILE A 65 -21.13 35.77 3.09
CA ILE A 65 -20.38 35.20 1.96
C ILE A 65 -18.99 34.73 2.42
N ILE A 66 -18.25 35.56 3.18
CA ILE A 66 -16.92 35.19 3.68
C ILE A 66 -16.99 33.96 4.60
N ASN A 67 -18.00 33.88 5.46
CA ASN A 67 -18.14 32.76 6.37
C ASN A 67 -18.50 31.48 5.62
N ASP A 68 -19.45 31.56 4.69
CA ASP A 68 -19.90 30.43 3.86
C ASP A 68 -18.73 29.91 3.01
N SER A 69 -17.97 30.80 2.35
CA SER A 69 -16.78 30.41 1.57
C SER A 69 -15.66 29.80 2.44
N LYS A 70 -15.51 30.26 3.69
CA LYS A 70 -14.55 29.64 4.62
C LYS A 70 -14.98 28.23 5.01
N GLN A 71 -16.26 28.03 5.26
CA GLN A 71 -16.79 26.71 5.58
C GLN A 71 -16.64 25.76 4.38
N GLU A 72 -17.00 26.21 3.17
CA GLU A 72 -16.84 25.43 1.95
C GLU A 72 -15.37 25.05 1.70
N ALA A 73 -14.43 25.99 1.92
CA ALA A 73 -13.01 25.69 1.81
C ALA A 73 -12.54 24.63 2.82
N LEU A 74 -13.06 24.66 4.05
CA LEU A 74 -12.77 23.63 5.06
C LEU A 74 -13.33 22.27 4.64
N GLU A 75 -14.56 22.23 4.15
CA GLU A 75 -15.22 21.01 3.67
C GLU A 75 -14.47 20.39 2.48
N ILE A 76 -14.03 21.22 1.51
CA ILE A 76 -13.21 20.76 0.37
C ILE A 76 -11.90 20.13 0.86
N VAL A 77 -11.21 20.79 1.79
CA VAL A 77 -9.95 20.27 2.34
C VAL A 77 -10.17 18.96 3.10
N GLU A 78 -11.25 18.86 3.88
CA GLU A 78 -11.59 17.65 4.61
C GLU A 78 -11.93 16.49 3.67
N GLN A 79 -12.73 16.74 2.63
CA GLN A 79 -13.05 15.74 1.61
C GLN A 79 -11.80 15.28 0.86
N ALA A 80 -10.94 16.22 0.45
CA ALA A 80 -9.69 15.88 -0.22
C ALA A 80 -8.76 15.04 0.66
N LYS A 81 -8.68 15.33 1.97
CA LYS A 81 -7.92 14.51 2.92
C LYS A 81 -8.51 13.11 3.06
N LYS A 82 -9.83 13.00 3.23
CA LYS A 82 -10.52 11.71 3.34
C LYS A 82 -10.32 10.85 2.09
N GLU A 83 -10.38 11.46 0.92
CA GLU A 83 -10.15 10.77 -0.34
C GLU A 83 -8.69 10.34 -0.50
N ALA A 84 -7.73 11.18 -0.12
CA ALA A 84 -6.32 10.81 -0.11
C ALA A 84 -6.05 9.62 0.84
N GLU A 85 -6.68 9.61 2.02
CA GLU A 85 -6.58 8.50 2.98
C GLU A 85 -7.18 7.21 2.40
N ARG A 86 -8.36 7.30 1.79
CA ARG A 86 -9.02 6.15 1.12
C ARG A 86 -8.15 5.58 0.01
N ILE A 87 -7.61 6.44 -0.85
CA ILE A 87 -6.72 6.04 -1.94
C ILE A 87 -5.48 5.35 -1.37
N LYS A 88 -4.86 5.93 -0.34
CA LYS A 88 -3.70 5.35 0.31
C LYS A 88 -4.00 3.95 0.87
N GLU A 89 -5.11 3.79 1.59
CA GLU A 89 -5.56 2.51 2.13
C GLU A 89 -5.79 1.47 1.02
N GLU A 90 -6.43 1.87 -0.08
CA GLU A 90 -6.62 1.00 -1.25
C GLU A 90 -5.29 0.58 -1.89
N TYR A 91 -4.33 1.49 -2.02
CA TYR A 91 -3.00 1.16 -2.53
C TYR A 91 -2.25 0.20 -1.59
N GLU A 92 -2.33 0.40 -0.29
CA GLU A 92 -1.69 -0.46 0.71
C GLU A 92 -2.26 -1.88 0.65
N ASN A 93 -3.59 -2.02 0.61
CA ASN A 93 -4.29 -3.30 0.46
C ASN A 93 -3.91 -4.00 -0.85
N ASN A 94 -3.89 -3.26 -1.98
CA ASN A 94 -3.52 -3.81 -3.28
C ASN A 94 -2.05 -4.28 -3.31
N ILE A 95 -1.13 -3.55 -2.68
CA ILE A 95 0.28 -3.94 -2.58
C ILE A 95 0.42 -5.20 -1.72
N GLU A 96 -0.32 -5.30 -0.62
CA GLU A 96 -0.30 -6.48 0.24
C GLU A 96 -0.84 -7.71 -0.49
N GLU A 97 -1.97 -7.59 -1.20
CA GLU A 97 -2.53 -8.64 -2.04
C GLU A 97 -1.55 -9.06 -3.14
N LEU A 98 -0.92 -8.10 -3.83
CA LEU A 98 0.06 -8.40 -4.88
C LEU A 98 1.26 -9.16 -4.34
N LYS A 99 1.78 -8.78 -3.16
CA LYS A 99 2.88 -9.49 -2.50
C LYS A 99 2.50 -10.91 -2.15
N LYS A 100 1.29 -11.11 -1.59
CA LYS A 100 0.78 -12.42 -1.25
C LYS A 100 0.66 -13.31 -2.49
N ASN A 101 0.01 -12.81 -3.54
CA ASN A 101 -0.15 -13.54 -4.80
C ASN A 101 1.20 -13.88 -5.43
N SER A 102 2.16 -12.94 -5.41
CA SER A 102 3.52 -13.18 -5.92
C SER A 102 4.24 -14.26 -5.12
N GLN A 103 4.07 -14.28 -3.79
CA GLN A 103 4.67 -15.30 -2.94
C GLN A 103 4.06 -16.68 -3.22
N GLU A 104 2.74 -16.77 -3.34
CA GLU A 104 2.04 -18.02 -3.67
C GLU A 104 2.49 -18.59 -5.02
N ILE A 105 2.69 -17.75 -6.03
CA ILE A 105 3.22 -18.19 -7.33
C ILE A 105 4.65 -18.73 -7.20
N LEU A 106 5.50 -18.07 -6.42
CA LEU A 106 6.88 -18.49 -6.20
C LEU A 106 6.94 -19.84 -5.47
N ASP A 107 6.12 -20.00 -4.43
CA ASP A 107 6.04 -21.24 -3.66
C ASP A 107 5.54 -22.40 -4.54
N ALA A 108 4.48 -22.16 -5.33
CA ALA A 108 3.98 -23.14 -6.30
C ALA A 108 5.04 -23.52 -7.35
N TYR A 109 5.83 -22.56 -7.83
CA TYR A 109 6.93 -22.83 -8.76
C TYR A 109 8.03 -23.70 -8.13
N LEU A 110 8.41 -23.39 -6.89
CA LEU A 110 9.41 -24.16 -6.15
C LEU A 110 8.94 -25.59 -5.91
N GLU A 111 7.72 -25.77 -5.41
CA GLU A 111 7.11 -27.09 -5.20
C GLU A 111 7.04 -27.90 -6.51
N ALA A 112 6.65 -27.27 -7.61
CA ALA A 112 6.60 -27.92 -8.91
C ALA A 112 7.99 -28.32 -9.44
N SER A 113 9.04 -27.58 -9.07
CA SER A 113 10.42 -27.85 -9.50
C SER A 113 11.12 -28.95 -8.69
N GLU A 114 10.75 -29.16 -7.43
CA GLU A 114 11.43 -30.09 -6.53
C GLU A 114 11.47 -31.55 -7.05
N PRO A 115 10.38 -32.13 -7.60
CA PRO A 115 10.43 -33.47 -8.17
C PRO A 115 11.37 -33.59 -9.37
N VAL A 116 11.50 -32.54 -10.18
CA VAL A 116 12.38 -32.52 -11.35
C VAL A 116 13.83 -32.56 -10.91
N VAL A 117 14.21 -31.73 -9.94
CA VAL A 117 15.57 -31.72 -9.35
C VAL A 117 15.90 -33.09 -8.76
N LYS A 118 14.99 -33.66 -7.96
CA LYS A 118 15.17 -35.01 -7.37
C LYS A 118 15.28 -36.11 -8.43
N ALA A 119 14.53 -36.00 -9.52
CA ALA A 119 14.59 -36.96 -10.62
C ALA A 119 15.93 -36.86 -11.36
N GLU A 120 16.45 -35.65 -11.58
CA GLU A 120 17.74 -35.40 -12.21
C GLU A 120 18.90 -35.95 -11.35
N GLU A 121 18.89 -35.71 -10.04
CA GLU A 121 19.85 -36.29 -9.10
C GLU A 121 19.86 -37.82 -9.18
N LYS A 122 18.68 -38.45 -9.11
CA LYS A 122 18.55 -39.91 -9.23
C LYS A 122 19.02 -40.45 -10.57
N ALA A 123 18.73 -39.74 -11.66
CA ALA A 123 19.17 -40.13 -12.99
C ALA A 123 20.71 -40.11 -13.08
N ASN A 124 21.34 -39.06 -12.58
CA ASN A 124 22.80 -38.92 -12.53
C ASN A 124 23.45 -40.02 -11.69
N GLU A 125 22.90 -40.33 -10.52
CA GLU A 125 23.37 -41.44 -9.70
C GLU A 125 23.22 -42.81 -10.40
N MET A 126 22.12 -43.02 -11.12
CA MET A 126 21.87 -44.27 -11.82
C MET A 126 22.86 -44.45 -12.98
N ILE A 127 23.14 -43.38 -13.73
CA ILE A 127 24.15 -43.38 -14.80
C ILE A 127 25.53 -43.69 -14.22
N SER A 128 25.94 -42.97 -13.16
CA SER A 128 27.24 -43.21 -12.52
C SER A 128 27.39 -44.64 -12.02
N ARG A 129 26.35 -45.20 -11.39
CA ARG A 129 26.33 -46.60 -10.97
C ARG A 129 26.42 -47.56 -12.15
N ALA A 130 25.67 -47.31 -13.23
CA ALA A 130 25.73 -48.12 -14.43
C ALA A 130 27.13 -48.12 -15.06
N GLU A 131 27.82 -46.98 -15.08
CA GLU A 131 29.21 -46.87 -15.57
C GLU A 131 30.19 -47.67 -14.72
N ILE A 132 30.06 -47.60 -13.38
CA ILE A 132 30.87 -48.39 -12.46
C ILE A 132 30.66 -49.89 -12.70
N VAL A 133 29.40 -50.33 -12.70
CA VAL A 133 29.04 -51.74 -12.92
C VAL A 133 29.51 -52.22 -14.29
N ALA A 134 29.35 -51.42 -15.34
CA ALA A 134 29.83 -51.77 -16.67
C ALA A 134 31.36 -51.96 -16.69
N LYS A 135 32.11 -51.12 -15.97
CA LYS A 135 33.56 -51.25 -15.84
C LYS A 135 33.95 -52.51 -15.06
N GLU A 136 33.26 -52.80 -13.97
CA GLU A 136 33.48 -54.02 -13.16
C GLU A 136 33.20 -55.28 -13.97
N ILE A 137 32.06 -55.34 -14.67
CA ILE A 137 31.71 -56.47 -15.55
C ILE A 137 32.79 -56.66 -16.62
N LYS A 138 33.25 -55.58 -17.25
CA LYS A 138 34.31 -55.64 -18.27
C LYS A 138 35.60 -56.22 -17.71
N LEU A 139 36.04 -55.76 -16.54
CA LEU A 139 37.26 -56.24 -15.91
C LEU A 139 37.12 -57.70 -15.46
N GLY A 140 36.03 -58.05 -14.78
CA GLY A 140 35.77 -59.42 -14.34
C GLY A 140 35.60 -60.40 -15.51
N SER A 141 35.07 -59.96 -16.65
CA SER A 141 35.00 -60.80 -17.87
C SER A 141 36.38 -61.08 -18.46
N ILE A 142 37.31 -60.12 -18.36
CA ILE A 142 38.70 -60.29 -18.80
C ILE A 142 39.42 -61.26 -17.87
N GLU A 143 39.32 -61.06 -16.55
CA GLU A 143 39.89 -61.98 -15.55
C GLU A 143 39.37 -63.40 -15.73
N TYR A 144 38.06 -63.58 -15.89
CA TYR A 144 37.47 -64.89 -16.14
C TYR A 144 38.00 -65.54 -17.42
N ALA A 145 38.14 -64.78 -18.52
CA ALA A 145 38.70 -65.29 -19.75
C ALA A 145 40.17 -65.72 -19.59
N GLU A 146 40.95 -64.97 -18.82
CA GLU A 146 42.34 -65.29 -18.50
C GLU A 146 42.46 -66.58 -17.67
N ASP A 147 41.61 -66.75 -16.65
CA ASP A 147 41.56 -67.96 -15.83
C ASP A 147 41.20 -69.21 -16.66
N VAL A 148 40.20 -69.08 -17.54
CA VAL A 148 39.79 -70.16 -18.45
C VAL A 148 40.93 -70.50 -19.41
N LEU A 149 41.57 -69.51 -20.03
CA LEU A 149 42.69 -69.73 -20.94
C LEU A 149 43.89 -70.35 -20.23
N THR A 150 44.21 -69.91 -19.02
CA THR A 150 45.29 -70.47 -18.19
C THR A 150 45.01 -71.94 -17.86
N THR A 151 43.77 -72.28 -17.52
CA THR A 151 43.35 -73.66 -17.27
C THR A 151 43.50 -74.53 -18.51
N VAL A 152 43.08 -74.03 -19.68
CA VAL A 152 43.24 -74.72 -20.96
C VAL A 152 44.73 -74.92 -21.29
N GLU A 153 45.57 -73.90 -21.09
CA GLU A 153 47.02 -73.98 -21.30
C GLU A 153 47.66 -75.06 -20.41
N HIS A 154 47.29 -75.10 -19.13
CA HIS A 154 47.80 -76.09 -18.20
C HIS A 154 47.42 -77.52 -18.61
N ASN A 155 46.17 -77.73 -19.01
CA ASN A 155 45.69 -79.03 -19.48
C ASN A 155 46.42 -79.47 -20.77
N LEU A 156 46.59 -78.56 -21.73
CA LEU A 156 47.32 -78.85 -22.97
C LEU A 156 48.79 -79.20 -22.71
N LYS A 157 49.47 -78.49 -21.80
CA LYS A 157 50.84 -78.82 -21.38
C LYS A 157 50.93 -80.21 -20.76
N SER A 158 50.00 -80.57 -19.88
CA SER A 158 49.95 -81.88 -19.26
C SER A 158 49.75 -83.00 -20.30
N ILE A 159 48.83 -82.82 -21.25
CA ILE A 159 48.60 -83.78 -22.34
C ILE A 159 49.84 -83.91 -23.23
N LEU A 160 50.50 -82.80 -23.59
CA LEU A 160 51.75 -82.84 -24.36
C LEU A 160 52.84 -83.63 -23.64
N GLN A 161 53.00 -83.43 -22.33
CA GLN A 161 53.97 -84.18 -21.52
C GLN A 161 53.66 -85.68 -21.46
N GLU A 162 52.39 -86.08 -21.44
CA GLU A 162 52.00 -87.48 -21.55
C GLU A 162 52.31 -88.06 -22.93
N ILE A 163 52.03 -87.32 -24.02
CA ILE A 163 52.38 -87.73 -25.38
C ILE A 163 53.90 -87.88 -25.53
N GLU A 164 54.69 -86.95 -25.00
CA GLU A 164 56.15 -87.05 -25.03
C GLU A 164 56.65 -88.28 -24.28
N ARG A 165 56.11 -88.56 -23.09
CA ARG A 165 56.40 -89.80 -22.34
C ARG A 165 56.04 -91.04 -23.15
N ASN A 166 54.81 -91.13 -23.67
CA ASN A 166 54.36 -92.25 -24.49
C ASN A 166 55.24 -92.45 -25.73
N ARG A 167 55.70 -91.37 -26.37
CA ARG A 167 56.60 -91.44 -27.52
C ARG A 167 57.98 -91.99 -27.15
N ILE A 168 58.53 -91.60 -26.00
CA ILE A 168 59.80 -92.13 -25.48
C ILE A 168 59.65 -93.63 -25.16
N GLU A 169 58.55 -94.03 -24.54
CA GLU A 169 58.24 -95.43 -24.22
C GLU A 169 58.08 -96.31 -25.46
N LEU A 170 57.48 -95.77 -26.53
CA LEU A 170 57.29 -96.49 -27.80
C LEU A 170 58.57 -96.60 -28.65
N ASN A 171 59.62 -95.84 -28.34
CA ASN A 171 60.88 -95.89 -29.08
C ASN A 171 62.11 -95.91 -28.13
N PRO A 172 62.26 -96.95 -27.28
CA PRO A 172 63.23 -96.96 -26.19
C PRO A 172 64.70 -97.20 -26.65
N GLY A 173 65.03 -96.96 -27.92
CA GLY A 173 66.27 -97.46 -28.53
C GLY A 173 66.79 -96.76 -29.79
N LYS A 174 66.81 -95.42 -29.80
CA LYS A 174 67.85 -94.66 -30.52
C LYS A 174 68.53 -93.70 -29.57
#